data_AF-A0A5K1K1P6-F1
#
_entry.id   AF-A0A5K1K1P6-F1
#
_cell.length_a   1.000
_cell.length_b   1.000
_cell.length_c   1.000
_cell.angle_alpha   90.00
_cell.angle_beta   90.00
_cell.angle_gamma   90.00
#
_symmetry.space_group_name_H-M   'P 1'
#
loop_
_entity.id
_entity.type
_entity.pdbx_description
1 polymer ?
#
loop_
_entity_poly.entity_id
_entity_poly.type
_entity_poly.pdbx_seq_one_letter_code
_entity_poly.pdbx_strand_id
1 'polypeptide(L)'
;MDGGLIKLYPEHSFRDMSPNGGECMLICGLVLVLGVGAAAFNLSLSWSLIELGAFFGLATILANVAHSTLHHLVLHPERVQSMKTTLRGWRWVCAIAEGAIIRVFSEWGRVVGLLERGEHDLLGMRFDWFCGVWGEGPRREEMQNNQMRAVLTVVMFAFLVCVFA
;
A
#
# COMPACT_ATOMS: atom_id res chain seq x y z
N MET A 1 -14.36 8.24 -4.18
CA MET A 1 -13.40 7.21 -3.72
C MET A 1 -14.18 5.94 -3.44
N ASP A 2 -13.55 4.79 -3.69
CA ASP A 2 -14.15 3.46 -3.88
C ASP A 2 -15.14 2.99 -2.80
N GLY A 3 -15.05 3.49 -1.57
CA GLY A 3 -15.99 3.13 -0.49
C GLY A 3 -17.46 3.35 -0.84
N GLY A 4 -17.77 4.45 -1.55
CA GLY A 4 -19.13 4.69 -2.03
C GLY A 4 -19.59 3.71 -3.10
N LEU A 5 -18.67 3.29 -3.99
CA LEU A 5 -18.95 2.30 -5.03
C LEU A 5 -19.15 0.90 -4.44
N ILE A 6 -18.35 0.54 -3.42
CA ILE A 6 -18.47 -0.75 -2.72
C ILE A 6 -19.84 -0.88 -2.04
N LYS A 7 -20.37 0.21 -1.47
CA LYS A 7 -21.73 0.23 -0.90
C LYS A 7 -22.82 0.17 -1.96
N LEU A 8 -22.63 0.88 -3.07
CA LEU A 8 -23.64 0.99 -4.13
C LEU A 8 -23.74 -0.30 -4.95
N TYR A 9 -22.62 -1.00 -5.15
CA TYR A 9 -22.49 -2.21 -5.98
C TYR A 9 -21.66 -3.29 -5.25
N PRO A 10 -22.20 -3.87 -4.16
CA PRO A 10 -21.49 -4.88 -3.38
C PRO A 10 -21.17 -6.16 -4.19
N GLU A 11 -21.98 -6.49 -5.20
CA GLU A 11 -21.77 -7.62 -6.12
C GLU A 11 -20.53 -7.48 -7.00
N HIS A 12 -20.06 -6.25 -7.22
CA HIS A 12 -18.83 -5.93 -7.95
C HIS A 12 -17.68 -5.60 -7.00
N SER A 13 -17.75 -6.10 -5.77
CA SER A 13 -16.72 -5.87 -4.77
C SER A 13 -16.17 -7.19 -4.26
N PHE A 14 -14.91 -7.18 -3.87
CA PHE A 14 -14.25 -8.33 -3.29
C PHE A 14 -13.42 -7.98 -2.08
N ARG A 15 -13.25 -8.95 -1.19
CA ARG A 15 -12.36 -8.83 -0.06
C ARG A 15 -10.96 -9.30 -0.45
N ASP A 16 -9.98 -8.43 -0.25
CA ASP A 16 -8.57 -8.79 -0.31
C ASP A 16 -8.06 -8.99 1.11
N MET A 17 -7.39 -10.10 1.35
CA MET A 17 -6.80 -10.42 2.66
C MET A 17 -5.46 -9.72 2.87
N SER A 18 -4.82 -9.26 1.81
CA SER A 18 -3.54 -8.55 1.90
C SER A 18 -3.77 -7.04 2.07
N PRO A 19 -3.15 -6.42 3.10
CA PRO A 19 -3.26 -4.99 3.28
C PRO A 19 -2.60 -4.27 2.10
N ASN A 20 -3.25 -3.23 1.60
CA ASN A 20 -2.61 -2.35 0.62
C ASN A 20 -1.70 -1.33 1.32
N GLY A 21 -0.99 -0.49 0.54
CA GLY A 21 -0.10 0.52 1.08
C GLY A 21 -0.82 1.48 2.04
N GLY A 22 -2.05 1.89 1.71
CA GLY A 22 -2.87 2.73 2.59
C GLY A 22 -3.21 2.08 3.93
N GLU A 23 -3.58 0.80 3.94
CA GLU A 23 -3.90 0.05 5.16
C GLU A 23 -2.63 -0.23 5.99
N CYS A 24 -1.49 -0.49 5.36
CA CYS A 24 -0.20 -0.54 6.05
C CYS A 24 0.16 0.81 6.70
N MET A 25 -0.09 1.93 6.01
CA MET A 25 0.10 3.27 6.59
C MET A 25 -0.84 3.53 7.77
N LEU A 26 -2.04 2.95 7.79
CA LEU A 26 -2.94 3.02 8.96
C LEU A 26 -2.33 2.32 10.17
N ILE A 27 -1.80 1.11 9.97
CA ILE A 27 -1.11 0.38 11.04
C ILE A 27 0.07 1.19 11.56
N CYS A 28 0.90 1.77 10.67
CA CYS A 28 1.97 2.69 11.04
C CYS A 28 1.45 3.86 11.90
N GLY A 29 0.41 4.56 11.45
CA GLY A 29 -0.18 5.68 12.19
C GLY A 29 -0.68 5.27 13.58
N LEU A 30 -1.33 4.11 13.71
CA LEU A 30 -1.78 3.59 14.99
C LEU A 30 -0.61 3.30 15.94
N VAL A 31 0.46 2.66 15.44
CA VAL A 31 1.67 2.39 16.23
C VAL A 31 2.33 3.68 16.71
N LEU A 32 2.42 4.70 15.85
CA LEU A 32 2.95 6.01 16.23
C LEU A 32 2.10 6.70 17.31
N VAL A 33 0.78 6.69 17.17
CA VAL A 33 -0.13 7.24 18.19
C VAL A 33 0.00 6.51 19.51
N LEU A 34 0.10 5.17 19.49
CA LEU A 34 0.37 4.36 20.67
C LEU A 34 1.72 4.70 21.30
N GLY A 35 2.75 4.92 20.48
CA GLY A 35 4.08 5.33 20.95
C GLY A 35 4.05 6.69 21.66
N VAL A 36 3.32 7.67 21.12
CA VAL A 36 3.12 8.96 21.79
C VAL A 36 2.34 8.79 23.09
N GLY A 37 1.28 7.98 23.10
CA GLY A 37 0.50 7.70 24.31
C GLY A 37 1.31 7.00 25.40
N ALA A 38 2.20 6.07 25.02
CA ALA A 38 3.08 5.36 25.93
C ALA A 38 4.08 6.29 26.64
N ALA A 39 4.39 7.47 26.08
CA ALA A 39 5.29 8.44 26.70
C ALA A 39 4.82 8.90 28.08
N ALA A 40 3.51 8.88 28.34
CA ALA A 40 2.94 9.21 29.65
C ALA A 40 3.29 8.20 30.75
N PHE A 41 3.67 6.96 30.39
CA PHE A 41 3.93 5.87 31.33
C PHE A 41 5.38 5.39 31.29
N ASN A 42 5.97 5.29 30.10
CA ASN A 42 7.31 4.77 29.90
C ASN A 42 7.95 5.37 28.63
N LEU A 43 8.94 6.24 28.83
CA LEU A 43 9.67 6.90 27.74
C LEU A 43 10.45 5.91 26.87
N SER A 44 11.02 4.85 27.44
CA SER A 44 11.77 3.85 26.67
C SER A 44 10.84 3.08 25.73
N LEU A 45 9.67 2.66 26.22
CA LEU A 45 8.66 1.99 25.40
C LEU A 45 8.13 2.92 24.30
N SER A 46 7.91 4.21 24.63
CA SER A 46 7.48 5.23 23.66
C SER A 46 8.44 5.35 22.49
N TRP A 47 9.75 5.47 22.77
CA TRP A 47 10.77 5.56 21.72
C TRP A 47 10.79 4.32 20.83
N SER A 48 10.77 3.12 21.42
CA SER A 48 10.75 1.87 20.64
C SER A 48 9.50 1.78 19.75
N LEU A 49 8.33 2.20 20.22
CA LEU A 49 7.10 2.19 19.41
C LEU A 49 7.14 3.22 18.28
N ILE A 50 7.64 4.43 18.55
CA ILE A 50 7.80 5.47 17.52
C ILE A 50 8.76 5.00 16.43
N GLU A 51 9.89 4.41 16.82
CA GLU A 51 10.88 3.85 15.89
C GLU A 51 10.29 2.69 15.07
N LEU A 52 9.59 1.75 15.72
CA LEU A 52 8.90 0.65 15.06
C LEU A 52 7.90 1.16 14.01
N GLY A 53 7.07 2.14 14.37
CA GLY A 53 6.12 2.77 13.46
C GLY A 53 6.80 3.44 12.28
N ALA A 54 7.85 4.22 12.53
CA ALA A 54 8.62 4.90 11.49
C ALA A 54 9.27 3.90 10.51
N PHE A 55 9.89 2.83 11.02
CA PHE A 55 10.46 1.78 10.17
C PHE A 55 9.40 1.03 9.37
N PHE A 56 8.23 0.75 9.96
CA PHE A 56 7.14 0.10 9.23
C PHE A 56 6.57 0.99 8.10
N GLY A 57 6.41 2.29 8.36
CA GLY A 57 6.01 3.26 7.34
C GLY A 57 7.04 3.37 6.21
N LEU A 58 8.33 3.46 6.56
CA LEU A 58 9.42 3.49 5.59
C LEU A 58 9.46 2.21 4.75
N ALA A 59 9.38 1.04 5.39
CA ALA A 59 9.33 -0.25 4.72
C ALA A 59 8.16 -0.36 3.73
N THR A 60 6.99 0.17 4.10
CA THR A 60 5.80 0.18 3.23
C THR A 60 6.06 0.97 1.95
N ILE A 61 6.64 2.16 2.05
CA ILE A 61 6.97 3.00 0.89
C ILE A 61 8.02 2.31 0.01
N LEU A 62 9.12 1.85 0.62
CA LEU A 62 10.20 1.18 -0.10
C LEU A 62 9.73 -0.09 -0.81
N ALA A 63 8.88 -0.90 -0.17
CA ALA A 63 8.34 -2.11 -0.75
C ALA A 63 7.45 -1.82 -1.97
N ASN A 64 6.62 -0.77 -1.90
CA ASN A 64 5.79 -0.35 -3.02
C ASN A 64 6.62 0.16 -4.21
N VAL A 65 7.67 0.93 -3.94
CA VAL A 65 8.60 1.42 -4.97
C VAL A 65 9.38 0.25 -5.59
N ALA A 66 9.94 -0.64 -4.77
CA ALA A 66 10.72 -1.79 -5.23
C ALA A 66 9.86 -2.75 -6.05
N HIS A 67 8.66 -3.08 -5.57
CA HIS A 67 7.70 -3.90 -6.31
C HIS A 67 7.35 -3.27 -7.66
N SER A 68 7.03 -1.97 -7.67
CA SER A 68 6.66 -1.26 -8.91
C SER A 68 7.83 -1.23 -9.89
N THR A 69 9.04 -1.01 -9.42
CA THR A 69 10.26 -1.02 -10.23
C THR A 69 10.53 -2.41 -10.81
N LEU A 70 10.48 -3.45 -9.99
CA LEU A 70 10.63 -4.85 -10.42
C LEU A 70 9.59 -5.23 -11.46
N HIS A 71 8.33 -4.90 -11.20
CA HIS A 71 7.22 -5.23 -12.09
C HIS A 71 7.35 -4.54 -13.45
N HIS A 72 7.65 -3.23 -13.48
CA HIS A 72 7.67 -2.46 -14.73
C HIS A 72 8.97 -2.58 -15.52
N LEU A 73 10.11 -2.82 -14.86
CA LEU A 73 11.40 -2.93 -15.55
C LEU A 73 11.80 -4.36 -15.90
N VAL A 74 11.36 -5.34 -15.10
CA VAL A 74 11.85 -6.73 -15.21
C VAL A 74 10.76 -7.70 -15.61
N LEU A 75 9.63 -7.72 -14.89
CA LEU A 75 8.61 -8.75 -15.09
C LEU A 75 7.74 -8.49 -16.32
N HIS A 76 7.34 -7.23 -16.53
CA HIS A 76 6.44 -6.84 -17.61
C HIS A 76 6.92 -5.60 -18.39
N PRO A 77 8.14 -5.61 -18.94
CA PRO A 77 8.66 -4.49 -19.73
C PRO A 77 7.82 -4.23 -21.00
N GLU A 78 7.12 -5.23 -21.52
CA GLU A 78 6.26 -5.10 -22.70
C GLU A 78 5.06 -4.16 -22.48
N ARG A 79 4.53 -4.07 -21.24
CA ARG A 79 3.39 -3.21 -20.92
C ARG A 79 3.71 -1.72 -21.07
N VAL A 80 4.99 -1.36 -21.03
CA VAL A 80 5.46 0.03 -21.13
C VAL A 80 6.05 0.35 -22.51
N GLN A 81 6.28 -0.65 -23.37
CA GLN A 81 6.82 -0.44 -24.72
C GLN A 81 5.88 0.34 -25.64
N SER A 82 4.56 0.21 -25.45
CA SER A 82 3.55 0.92 -26.23
C SER A 82 3.18 2.30 -25.68
N MET A 83 3.72 2.69 -24.51
CA MET A 83 3.42 4.00 -23.93
C MET A 83 4.13 5.12 -24.69
N LYS A 84 3.35 6.12 -25.13
CA LYS A 84 3.89 7.36 -25.69
C LYS A 84 4.41 8.25 -24.57
N THR A 85 5.66 8.04 -24.16
CA THR A 85 6.34 8.84 -23.12
C THR A 85 7.64 9.46 -23.63
N THR A 86 7.96 10.66 -23.16
CA THR A 86 9.24 11.34 -23.42
C THR A 86 10.31 10.98 -22.39
N LEU A 87 9.94 10.28 -21.32
CA LEU A 87 10.84 9.88 -20.24
C LEU A 87 11.68 8.68 -20.67
N ARG A 88 12.99 8.75 -20.45
CA ARG A 88 13.97 7.70 -20.81
C ARG A 88 14.98 7.51 -19.68
N GLY A 89 15.53 6.29 -19.58
CA GLY A 89 16.60 5.95 -18.63
C GLY A 89 16.21 6.20 -17.17
N TRP A 90 17.06 6.89 -16.41
CA TRP A 90 16.83 7.15 -14.98
C TRP A 90 15.54 7.94 -14.69
N ARG A 91 15.12 8.84 -15.60
CA ARG A 91 13.89 9.61 -15.45
C ARG A 91 12.65 8.72 -15.45
N TRP A 92 12.72 7.60 -16.16
CA TRP A 92 11.66 6.59 -16.17
C TRP A 92 11.57 5.87 -14.82
N VAL A 93 12.71 5.53 -14.23
CA VAL A 93 12.77 4.92 -12.88
C VAL A 93 12.17 5.88 -11.84
N CYS A 94 12.51 7.17 -11.90
CA CYS A 94 11.91 8.18 -11.02
C CYS A 94 10.39 8.27 -11.18
N ALA A 95 9.86 8.23 -12.42
CA ALA A 95 8.42 8.25 -12.65
C ALA A 95 7.70 7.00 -12.11
N ILE A 96 8.33 5.82 -12.21
CA ILE A 96 7.78 4.60 -11.60
C ILE A 96 7.74 4.74 -10.07
N ALA A 97 8.83 5.24 -9.47
CA ALA A 97 8.91 5.46 -8.03
C ALA A 97 7.87 6.49 -7.55
N GLU A 98 7.73 7.60 -8.26
CA GLU A 98 6.71 8.62 -7.99
C GLU A 98 5.30 8.02 -8.10
N GLY A 99 5.01 7.26 -9.16
CA GLY A 99 3.73 6.58 -9.32
C GLY A 99 3.41 5.61 -8.19
N ALA A 100 4.42 4.89 -7.68
CA ALA A 100 4.27 4.02 -6.52
C ALA A 100 3.94 4.80 -5.24
N ILE A 101 4.60 5.94 -5.01
CA ILE A 101 4.33 6.83 -3.87
C ILE A 101 2.92 7.41 -3.96
N ILE A 102 2.54 7.95 -5.13
CA ILE A 102 1.19 8.47 -5.39
C ILE A 102 0.14 7.40 -5.11
N ARG A 103 0.39 6.13 -5.50
CA ARG A 103 -0.52 5.03 -5.20
C ARG A 103 -0.70 4.83 -3.70
N VAL A 104 0.37 4.79 -2.92
CA VAL A 104 0.28 4.67 -1.45
C VAL A 104 -0.56 5.80 -0.86
N PHE A 105 -0.35 7.04 -1.30
CA PHE A 105 -1.13 8.19 -0.84
C PHE A 105 -2.60 8.17 -1.29
N SER A 106 -2.88 7.69 -2.50
CA SER A 106 -4.24 7.50 -3.01
C SER A 106 -5.00 6.46 -2.18
N GLU A 107 -4.34 5.33 -1.90
CA GLU A 107 -4.87 4.28 -1.03
C GLU A 107 -5.05 4.76 0.41
N TRP A 108 -4.13 5.58 0.92
CA TRP A 108 -4.27 6.24 2.22
C TRP A 108 -5.47 7.18 2.26
N GLY A 109 -5.66 8.01 1.24
CA GLY A 109 -6.82 8.89 1.12
C GLY A 109 -8.14 8.11 1.11
N ARG A 110 -8.17 6.94 0.45
CA ARG A 110 -9.30 6.02 0.50
C ARG A 110 -9.57 5.54 1.94
N VAL A 111 -8.54 5.11 2.66
CA VAL A 111 -8.66 4.66 4.05
C VAL A 111 -9.18 5.78 4.95
N VAL A 112 -8.58 6.97 4.88
CA VAL A 112 -9.05 8.15 5.65
C VAL A 112 -10.52 8.44 5.35
N GLY A 113 -10.90 8.47 4.07
CA GLY A 113 -12.30 8.71 3.70
C GLY A 113 -13.27 7.64 4.24
N LEU A 114 -12.86 6.37 4.33
CA LEU A 114 -13.66 5.33 4.98
C LEU A 114 -13.82 5.60 6.49
N LEU A 115 -12.73 5.97 7.16
CA LEU A 115 -12.73 6.26 8.60
C LEU A 115 -13.59 7.48 8.94
N GLU A 116 -13.50 8.57 8.16
CA GLU A 116 -14.30 9.78 8.36
C GLU A 116 -15.81 9.54 8.23
N ARG A 117 -16.21 8.58 7.39
CA ARG A 117 -17.62 8.19 7.20
C ARG A 117 -18.09 7.08 8.15
N GLY A 118 -17.22 6.58 9.04
CA GLY A 118 -17.53 5.47 9.93
C GLY A 118 -17.69 4.12 9.21
N GLU A 119 -17.14 3.98 8.01
CA GLU A 119 -17.29 2.80 7.14
C GLU A 119 -16.17 1.77 7.39
N HIS A 120 -15.91 1.46 8.66
CA HIS A 120 -14.79 0.61 9.06
C HIS A 120 -14.88 -0.82 8.50
N ASP A 121 -16.10 -1.33 8.33
CA ASP A 121 -16.37 -2.68 7.82
C ASP A 121 -15.94 -2.86 6.35
N LEU A 122 -15.69 -1.76 5.63
CA LEU A 122 -15.24 -1.77 4.24
C LEU A 122 -13.70 -1.75 4.11
N LEU A 123 -12.96 -1.75 5.22
CA LEU A 123 -11.51 -1.97 5.19
C LEU A 123 -11.21 -3.37 4.63
N GLY A 124 -10.19 -3.47 3.77
CA GLY A 124 -9.89 -4.70 3.02
C GLY A 124 -10.84 -4.99 1.86
N MET A 125 -11.93 -4.24 1.68
CA MET A 125 -12.76 -4.34 0.48
C MET A 125 -12.14 -3.57 -0.68
N ARG A 126 -12.30 -4.10 -1.89
CA ARG A 126 -11.84 -3.54 -3.15
C ARG A 126 -12.99 -3.59 -4.16
N PHE A 127 -13.11 -2.55 -4.96
CA PHE A 127 -14.07 -2.51 -6.06
C PHE A 127 -13.43 -3.15 -7.31
N ASP A 128 -14.16 -4.05 -7.98
CA ASP A 128 -13.77 -4.57 -9.28
C ASP A 128 -14.12 -3.55 -10.37
N TRP A 129 -13.12 -2.79 -10.79
CA TRP A 129 -13.26 -1.79 -11.86
C TRP A 129 -13.70 -2.36 -13.21
N PHE A 130 -13.55 -3.67 -13.43
CA PHE A 130 -13.97 -4.32 -14.65
C PHE A 130 -15.37 -4.96 -14.54
N CYS A 131 -16.00 -4.93 -13.36
CA CYS A 131 -17.32 -5.50 -13.09
C CYS A 131 -17.52 -6.91 -13.69
N GLY A 132 -16.49 -7.76 -13.67
CA GLY A 132 -16.50 -9.10 -14.24
C GLY A 132 -16.43 -9.20 -15.78
N VAL A 133 -16.35 -8.08 -16.53
CA VAL A 133 -16.29 -8.08 -18.01
C VAL A 133 -15.08 -8.85 -18.55
N TRP A 134 -13.97 -8.83 -17.81
CA TRP A 134 -12.72 -9.53 -18.16
C TRP A 134 -12.52 -10.81 -17.32
N GLY A 135 -13.59 -11.32 -16.73
CA GLY A 135 -13.56 -12.44 -15.79
C GLY A 135 -12.75 -12.13 -14.52
N GLU A 136 -12.27 -13.18 -13.86
CA GLU A 136 -11.54 -13.08 -12.58
C GLU A 136 -10.05 -12.72 -12.73
N GLY A 137 -9.55 -12.61 -13.97
CA GLY A 137 -8.11 -12.37 -14.25
C GLY A 137 -7.57 -11.10 -13.58
N PRO A 138 -8.15 -9.91 -13.87
CA PRO A 138 -7.69 -8.65 -13.30
C PRO A 138 -7.75 -8.62 -11.77
N ARG A 139 -8.81 -9.19 -11.18
CA ARG A 139 -8.97 -9.32 -9.73
C ARG A 139 -7.85 -10.16 -9.11
N ARG A 140 -7.59 -11.33 -9.68
CA ARG A 140 -6.52 -12.22 -9.17
C ARG A 140 -5.15 -11.59 -9.31
N GLU A 141 -4.88 -10.89 -10.40
CA GLU A 141 -3.63 -10.16 -10.61
C GLU A 141 -3.45 -9.05 -9.57
N GLU A 142 -4.48 -8.25 -9.30
CA GLU A 142 -4.41 -7.19 -8.28
C GLU A 142 -4.19 -7.78 -6.87
N MET A 143 -4.88 -8.86 -6.53
CA MET A 143 -4.68 -9.56 -5.24
C MET A 143 -3.25 -10.12 -5.11
N GLN A 144 -2.70 -10.71 -6.18
CA GLN A 144 -1.32 -11.19 -6.18
C GLN A 144 -0.32 -10.04 -6.02
N ASN A 145 -0.54 -8.92 -6.70
CA ASN A 145 0.29 -7.73 -6.56
C ASN A 145 0.22 -7.13 -5.15
N ASN A 146 -0.95 -7.15 -4.50
CA ASN A 146 -1.09 -6.74 -3.09
C ASN A 146 -0.35 -7.69 -2.15
N GLN A 147 -0.48 -9.01 -2.37
CA GLN A 147 0.24 -10.02 -1.59
C GLN A 147 1.76 -9.83 -1.70
N MET A 148 2.30 -9.66 -2.90
CA MET A 148 3.74 -9.43 -3.10
C MET A 148 4.21 -8.15 -2.42
N ARG A 149 3.45 -7.05 -2.52
CA ARG A 149 3.75 -5.79 -1.82
C ARG A 149 3.72 -5.95 -0.30
N ALA A 150 2.74 -6.66 0.24
CA ALA A 150 2.63 -6.92 1.67
C ALA A 150 3.81 -7.78 2.18
N VAL A 151 4.16 -8.86 1.46
CA VAL A 151 5.32 -9.70 1.77
C VAL A 151 6.62 -8.88 1.73
N LEU A 152 6.83 -8.09 0.67
CA LEU A 152 8.00 -7.21 0.57
C LEU A 152 8.05 -6.19 1.70
N THR A 153 6.91 -5.66 2.14
CA THR A 153 6.83 -4.74 3.28
C THR A 153 7.33 -5.41 4.55
N VAL A 154 6.88 -6.64 4.84
CA VAL A 154 7.33 -7.40 6.01
C VAL A 154 8.83 -7.71 5.95
N VAL A 155 9.33 -8.14 4.78
CA VAL A 155 10.76 -8.45 4.60
C VAL A 155 11.62 -7.20 4.78
N MET A 156 11.24 -6.08 4.18
CA MET A 156 11.97 -4.82 4.33
C MET A 156 11.90 -4.29 5.76
N PHE A 157 10.76 -4.41 6.41
CA PHE A 157 10.61 -4.01 7.80
C PHE A 157 11.51 -4.84 8.72
N ALA A 158 11.50 -6.16 8.58
CA ALA A 158 12.39 -7.04 9.33
C ALA A 158 13.86 -6.70 9.11
N PHE A 159 14.25 -6.43 7.85
CA PHE A 159 15.60 -5.99 7.53
C PHE A 159 15.97 -4.66 8.22
N LEU A 160 15.10 -3.66 8.17
CA LEU A 160 15.35 -2.36 8.81
C LEU A 160 15.50 -2.50 10.33
N VAL A 161 14.60 -3.26 10.97
CA VAL A 161 14.67 -3.51 12.41
C VAL A 161 15.96 -4.24 12.76
N CYS A 162 16.34 -5.29 12.04
CA CYS A 162 17.57 -6.05 12.35
C CYS A 162 18.87 -5.25 12.16
N VAL A 163 18.87 -4.23 11.29
CA VAL A 163 20.06 -3.45 10.98
C VAL A 163 20.18 -2.20 11.84
N PHE A 164 19.04 -1.58 12.20
CA PHE A 164 19.02 -0.25 12.82
C PHE A 164 18.45 -0.20 14.24
N ALA A 165 17.72 -1.21 14.70
CA ALA A 165 17.21 -1.31 16.08
C ALA A 165 18.10 -2.19 16.96
#